data_AF-A0A7T8GVW7-F1
#
_entry.id   AF-A0A7T8GVW7-F1
#
_cell.length_a   1.000
_cell.length_b   1.000
_cell.length_c   1.000
_cell.angle_alpha   90.00
_cell.angle_beta   90.00
_cell.angle_gamma   90.00
#
_symmetry.space_group_name_H-M   'P 1'
#
loop_
_entity.id
_entity.type
_entity.pdbx_description
1 polymer ?
#
loop_
_entity_poly.entity_id
_entity_poly.type
_entity_poly.pdbx_seq_one_letter_code
_entity_poly.pdbx_strand_id
1 'polypeptide(L)'
;EVHQDAFKDLRIMVELDLSHNNISWLSPQTFAGNERLQTLSLSHNQISSLKPSQFPSLRHLKTLDLSYNSISYIDKKTFINLGNSMESVFINNNHLKSLRDEVFLPLTNLKSLQLHGNLWVCDCKLKNFRDWILRQGLFTYPLSCVEPERLAEKLWENVSPKDFACKPEITVPKSVVFSQPGANVTLSCFIVGSPKPEAKWVLKVRHRPPIFI
;
A
#
# COMPACT_ATOMS: atom_id res chain seq x y z
N GLU A 1 19.98 9.70 -14.50
CA GLU A 1 19.89 8.23 -14.71
C GLU A 1 21.23 7.61 -14.38
N VAL A 2 21.24 6.41 -13.79
CA VAL A 2 22.47 5.65 -13.54
C VAL A 2 22.58 4.56 -14.60
N HIS A 3 23.71 4.50 -15.30
CA HIS A 3 23.94 3.44 -16.28
C HIS A 3 23.90 2.06 -15.61
N GLN A 4 23.27 1.07 -16.26
CA GLN A 4 23.06 -0.26 -15.67
C GLN A 4 24.35 -0.98 -15.25
N ASP A 5 25.47 -0.67 -15.91
CA ASP A 5 26.77 -1.28 -15.63
C ASP A 5 27.66 -0.42 -14.71
N ALA A 6 27.17 0.71 -14.19
CA ALA A 6 27.98 1.68 -13.43
C ALA A 6 28.67 1.07 -12.19
N PHE A 7 28.05 0.08 -11.55
CA PHE A 7 28.57 -0.59 -10.36
C PHE A 7 28.84 -2.07 -10.55
N LYS A 8 28.83 -2.51 -11.81
CA LYS A 8 28.99 -3.92 -12.15
C LYS A 8 30.31 -4.45 -11.60
N ASP A 9 30.25 -5.62 -10.98
CA ASP A 9 31.40 -6.33 -10.42
C ASP A 9 32.19 -5.59 -9.33
N LEU A 10 31.64 -4.53 -8.74
CA LEU A 10 32.19 -3.92 -7.51
C LEU A 10 31.87 -4.81 -6.29
N ARG A 11 32.52 -5.98 -6.23
CA ARG A 11 32.23 -7.11 -5.33
C ARG A 11 32.56 -6.86 -3.86
N ILE A 12 33.46 -5.91 -3.58
CA ILE A 12 33.88 -5.56 -2.21
C ILE A 12 33.12 -4.36 -1.64
N MET A 13 32.22 -3.75 -2.41
CA MET A 13 31.43 -2.61 -1.98
C MET A 13 30.50 -3.03 -0.83
N VAL A 14 30.58 -2.30 0.28
CA VAL A 14 29.75 -2.53 1.48
C VAL A 14 28.68 -1.46 1.62
N GLU A 15 28.98 -0.23 1.24
CA GLU A 15 28.04 0.89 1.30
C GLU A 15 28.06 1.63 -0.04
N LEU A 16 26.89 2.01 -0.50
CA LEU A 16 26.71 2.82 -1.69
C LEU A 16 25.72 3.95 -1.40
N ASP A 17 26.21 5.18 -1.47
CA ASP A 17 25.39 6.37 -1.33
C ASP A 17 25.20 7.04 -2.70
N LEU A 18 23.95 7.05 -3.15
CA LEU A 18 23.47 7.73 -4.34
C LEU A 18 22.40 8.77 -3.98
N SER A 19 22.33 9.19 -2.72
CA SER A 19 21.39 10.18 -2.26
C SER A 19 21.62 11.56 -2.90
N HIS A 20 20.61 12.41 -2.88
CA HIS A 20 20.69 13.79 -3.40
C HIS A 20 21.12 13.88 -4.88
N ASN A 21 20.58 12.99 -5.70
CA ASN A 21 20.79 12.97 -7.14
C ASN A 21 19.45 13.18 -7.88
N ASN A 22 19.51 13.24 -9.21
CA ASN A 22 18.32 13.30 -10.07
C ASN A 22 18.00 11.92 -10.69
N ILE A 23 18.06 10.86 -9.89
CA ILE A 23 17.74 9.51 -10.35
C ILE A 23 16.22 9.35 -10.39
N SER A 24 15.66 9.29 -11.59
CA SER A 24 14.23 9.01 -11.81
C SER A 24 13.95 7.53 -12.11
N TRP A 25 14.97 6.80 -12.55
CA TRP A 25 14.87 5.40 -12.94
C TRP A 25 16.16 4.62 -12.60
N LEU A 26 15.97 3.37 -12.18
CA LEU A 26 17.02 2.39 -11.95
C LEU A 26 16.68 1.10 -12.69
N SER A 27 17.68 0.53 -13.35
CA SER A 27 17.57 -0.81 -13.92
C SER A 27 17.57 -1.84 -12.79
N PRO A 28 16.79 -2.94 -12.89
CA PRO A 28 16.92 -4.10 -12.00
C PRO A 28 18.34 -4.71 -11.94
N GLN A 29 19.18 -4.38 -12.93
CA GLN A 29 20.57 -4.86 -13.02
C GLN A 29 21.60 -3.85 -12.50
N THR A 30 21.21 -2.63 -12.11
CA THR A 30 22.15 -1.56 -11.72
C THR A 30 23.11 -1.98 -10.60
N PHE A 31 22.68 -2.86 -9.69
CA PHE A 31 23.47 -3.36 -8.57
C PHE A 31 23.87 -4.83 -8.70
N ALA A 32 23.86 -5.38 -9.92
CA ALA A 32 24.19 -6.78 -10.14
C ALA A 32 25.67 -7.05 -9.82
N GLY A 33 25.92 -8.09 -9.00
CA GLY A 33 27.27 -8.48 -8.58
C GLY A 33 27.81 -7.73 -7.34
N ASN A 34 27.04 -6.81 -6.74
CA ASN A 34 27.40 -6.15 -5.48
C ASN A 34 27.05 -7.02 -4.27
N GLU A 35 27.62 -8.23 -4.21
CA GLU A 35 27.22 -9.25 -3.25
C GLU A 35 27.43 -8.83 -1.80
N ARG A 36 28.47 -8.03 -1.50
CA ARG A 36 28.80 -7.58 -0.14
C ARG A 36 28.08 -6.31 0.31
N LEU A 37 27.21 -5.75 -0.52
CA LEU A 37 26.52 -4.50 -0.22
C LEU A 37 25.59 -4.69 0.98
N GLN A 38 25.77 -3.86 2.00
CA GLN A 38 25.01 -3.86 3.25
C GLN A 38 24.10 -2.63 3.39
N THR A 39 24.54 -1.49 2.85
CA THR A 39 23.79 -0.23 2.91
C THR A 39 23.68 0.37 1.51
N LEU A 40 22.44 0.65 1.10
CA LEU A 40 22.15 1.36 -0.15
C LEU A 40 21.28 2.58 0.16
N SER A 41 21.81 3.76 -0.10
CA SER A 41 21.07 5.03 -0.02
C SER A 41 20.71 5.54 -1.40
N LEU A 42 19.42 5.72 -1.63
CA LEU A 42 18.78 6.31 -2.80
C LEU A 42 17.87 7.46 -2.40
N SER A 43 18.04 8.01 -1.19
CA SER A 43 17.19 9.09 -0.68
C SER A 43 17.35 10.39 -1.46
N HIS A 44 16.38 11.30 -1.38
CA HIS A 44 16.45 12.59 -2.08
C HIS A 44 16.72 12.44 -3.59
N ASN A 45 15.95 11.56 -4.25
CA ASN A 45 15.98 11.34 -5.69
C ASN A 45 14.57 11.56 -6.29
N GLN A 46 14.35 11.15 -7.54
CA GLN A 46 13.10 11.36 -8.28
C GLN A 46 12.41 10.04 -8.65
N ILE A 47 12.65 8.98 -7.88
CA ILE A 47 12.08 7.65 -8.16
C ILE A 47 10.57 7.71 -7.90
N SER A 48 9.77 7.32 -8.89
CA SER A 48 8.31 7.44 -8.86
C SER A 48 7.57 6.13 -8.61
N SER A 49 8.21 5.00 -8.91
CA SER A 49 7.64 3.66 -8.75
C SER A 49 8.73 2.60 -8.63
N LEU A 50 8.41 1.49 -7.96
CA LEU A 50 9.29 0.31 -7.88
C LEU A 50 8.63 -0.88 -8.60
N LYS A 51 9.37 -1.48 -9.53
CA LYS A 51 8.90 -2.57 -10.39
C LYS A 51 9.10 -3.95 -9.74
N PRO A 52 8.49 -5.02 -10.28
CA PRO A 52 8.82 -6.39 -9.87
C PRO A 52 10.33 -6.64 -9.93
N SER A 53 10.89 -7.25 -8.87
CA SER A 53 12.31 -7.57 -8.78
C SER A 53 13.24 -6.38 -9.06
N GLN A 54 12.84 -5.17 -8.62
CA GLN A 54 13.58 -3.92 -8.84
C GLN A 54 15.03 -3.97 -8.33
N PHE A 55 15.29 -4.79 -7.32
CA PHE A 55 16.63 -5.03 -6.80
C PHE A 55 17.08 -6.45 -7.16
N PRO A 56 18.35 -6.62 -7.58
CA PRO A 56 18.93 -7.93 -7.80
C PRO A 56 19.11 -8.67 -6.47
N SER A 57 19.66 -9.89 -6.51
CA SER A 57 19.97 -10.62 -5.27
C SER A 57 21.11 -9.93 -4.51
N LEU A 58 20.75 -9.19 -3.47
CA LEU A 58 21.67 -8.51 -2.56
C LEU A 58 21.59 -9.19 -1.19
N ARG A 59 22.23 -10.34 -1.06
CA ARG A 59 22.09 -11.27 0.09
C ARG A 59 22.58 -10.74 1.43
N HIS A 60 23.30 -9.62 1.41
CA HIS A 60 23.87 -8.99 2.60
C HIS A 60 23.29 -7.60 2.85
N LEU A 61 22.31 -7.15 2.04
CA LEU A 61 21.73 -5.83 2.18
C LEU A 61 20.88 -5.78 3.45
N LYS A 62 21.26 -4.91 4.39
CA LYS A 62 20.56 -4.71 5.66
C LYS A 62 19.71 -3.46 5.63
N THR A 63 20.18 -2.43 4.94
CA THR A 63 19.56 -1.11 4.96
C THR A 63 19.34 -0.60 3.55
N LEU A 64 18.08 -0.25 3.26
CA LEU A 64 17.68 0.41 2.03
C LEU A 64 16.96 1.72 2.36
N ASP A 65 17.55 2.83 1.93
CA ASP A 65 16.95 4.14 2.07
C ASP A 65 16.43 4.65 0.71
N LEU A 66 15.10 4.79 0.62
CA LEU A 66 14.34 5.33 -0.51
C LEU A 66 13.51 6.56 -0.06
N SER A 67 13.84 7.14 1.09
CA SER A 67 13.12 8.29 1.62
C SER A 67 13.27 9.53 0.74
N TYR A 68 12.33 10.48 0.86
CA TYR A 68 12.38 11.73 0.09
C TYR A 68 12.49 11.51 -1.42
N ASN A 69 11.69 10.59 -1.95
CA ASN A 69 11.50 10.36 -3.38
C ASN A 69 10.06 10.73 -3.77
N SER A 70 9.62 10.35 -4.96
CA SER A 70 8.24 10.57 -5.44
C SER A 70 7.48 9.25 -5.59
N ILE A 71 7.81 8.23 -4.80
CA ILE A 71 7.28 6.87 -4.96
C ILE A 71 5.79 6.88 -4.65
N SER A 72 4.98 6.53 -5.65
CA SER A 72 3.53 6.43 -5.56
C SER A 72 3.02 4.99 -5.66
N TYR A 73 3.89 4.07 -6.08
CA TYR A 73 3.56 2.66 -6.28
C TYR A 73 4.76 1.75 -6.00
N ILE A 74 4.50 0.65 -5.31
CA ILE A 74 5.46 -0.42 -5.05
C ILE A 74 4.80 -1.75 -5.44
N ASP A 75 5.40 -2.48 -6.37
CA ASP A 75 4.90 -3.80 -6.75
C ASP A 75 5.14 -4.82 -5.62
N LYS A 76 4.22 -5.78 -5.45
CA LYS A 76 4.33 -6.85 -4.43
C LYS A 76 5.58 -7.73 -4.56
N LYS A 77 6.22 -7.76 -5.72
CA LYS A 77 7.46 -8.51 -5.99
C LYS A 77 8.71 -7.64 -5.94
N THR A 78 8.60 -6.37 -5.52
CA THR A 78 9.74 -5.43 -5.49
C THR A 78 10.92 -6.00 -4.68
N PHE A 79 10.65 -6.53 -3.49
CA PHE A 79 11.68 -6.94 -2.52
C PHE A 79 11.94 -8.45 -2.48
N ILE A 80 11.42 -9.22 -3.44
CA ILE A 80 11.48 -10.70 -3.42
C ILE A 80 12.92 -11.25 -3.39
N ASN A 81 13.89 -10.50 -3.91
CA ASN A 81 15.30 -10.90 -3.97
C ASN A 81 16.17 -10.40 -2.81
N LEU A 82 15.64 -9.51 -1.95
CA LEU A 82 16.38 -8.95 -0.80
C LEU A 82 16.25 -9.83 0.45
N GLY A 83 15.08 -10.46 0.60
CA GLY A 83 14.85 -11.58 1.51
C GLY A 83 15.23 -11.32 2.97
N ASN A 84 15.86 -12.33 3.58
CA ASN A 84 16.14 -12.45 5.00
C ASN A 84 17.29 -11.57 5.52
N SER A 85 17.99 -10.81 4.68
CA SER A 85 19.08 -9.94 5.15
C SER A 85 18.63 -8.54 5.56
N MET A 86 17.47 -8.11 5.05
CA MET A 86 16.93 -6.77 5.27
C MET A 86 16.50 -6.57 6.72
N GLU A 87 17.02 -5.51 7.34
CA GLU A 87 16.70 -5.11 8.72
C GLU A 87 15.97 -3.77 8.75
N SER A 88 16.29 -2.84 7.84
CA SER A 88 15.73 -1.49 7.81
C SER A 88 15.34 -1.06 6.39
N VAL A 89 14.10 -0.60 6.24
CA VAL A 89 13.60 0.01 5.00
C VAL A 89 13.03 1.39 5.30
N PHE A 90 13.54 2.40 4.61
CA PHE A 90 13.06 3.78 4.70
C PHE A 90 12.35 4.16 3.41
N ILE A 91 11.03 4.38 3.48
CA ILE A 91 10.19 4.85 2.37
C ILE A 91 9.30 6.02 2.81
N ASN A 92 9.69 6.70 3.89
CA ASN A 92 9.06 7.91 4.39
C ASN A 92 9.25 9.09 3.41
N ASN A 93 8.39 10.10 3.52
CA ASN A 93 8.40 11.28 2.66
C ASN A 93 8.36 10.92 1.17
N ASN A 94 7.34 10.15 0.80
CA ASN A 94 7.04 9.73 -0.58
C ASN A 94 5.56 10.04 -0.87
N HIS A 95 5.04 9.58 -2.01
CA HIS A 95 3.67 9.84 -2.46
C HIS A 95 2.76 8.61 -2.36
N LEU A 96 3.06 7.68 -1.44
CA LEU A 96 2.27 6.47 -1.26
C LEU A 96 0.91 6.80 -0.66
N LYS A 97 -0.15 6.28 -1.28
CA LYS A 97 -1.53 6.42 -0.79
C LYS A 97 -2.03 5.17 -0.09
N SER A 98 -1.56 4.01 -0.54
CA SER A 98 -1.93 2.71 0.00
C SER A 98 -0.81 1.72 -0.25
N LEU A 99 -0.71 0.70 0.60
CA LEU A 99 0.19 -0.44 0.45
C LEU A 99 -0.56 -1.71 0.81
N ARG A 100 -0.08 -2.84 0.29
CA ARG A 100 -0.47 -4.16 0.74
C ARG A 100 0.65 -4.77 1.56
N ASP A 101 0.29 -5.56 2.56
CA ASP A 101 1.21 -6.31 3.40
C ASP A 101 2.11 -7.25 2.62
N GLU A 102 1.62 -7.79 1.49
CA GLU A 102 2.39 -8.70 0.62
C GLU A 102 3.72 -8.12 0.13
N VAL A 103 3.84 -6.78 0.07
CA VAL A 103 5.07 -6.09 -0.34
C VAL A 103 6.25 -6.44 0.58
N PHE A 104 6.02 -6.55 1.88
CA PHE A 104 7.09 -6.74 2.88
C PHE A 104 7.16 -8.17 3.43
N LEU A 105 6.22 -9.05 3.08
CA LEU A 105 6.28 -10.47 3.48
C LEU A 105 7.61 -11.17 3.15
N PRO A 106 8.31 -10.86 2.04
CA PRO A 106 9.64 -11.44 1.79
C PRO A 106 10.73 -11.04 2.79
N LEU A 107 10.56 -9.93 3.52
CA LEU A 107 11.57 -9.34 4.41
C LEU A 107 11.44 -9.90 5.83
N THR A 108 11.81 -11.17 6.01
CA THR A 108 11.52 -11.92 7.26
C THR A 108 12.28 -11.44 8.50
N ASN A 109 13.35 -10.65 8.34
CA ASN A 109 14.17 -10.12 9.43
C ASN A 109 14.04 -8.59 9.61
N LEU A 110 12.98 -8.00 9.03
CA LEU A 110 12.74 -6.57 9.13
C LEU A 110 12.53 -6.16 10.59
N LYS A 111 13.23 -5.11 11.03
CA LYS A 111 13.16 -4.54 12.38
C LYS A 111 12.63 -3.12 12.36
N SER A 112 12.97 -2.35 11.32
CA SER A 112 12.60 -0.95 11.16
C SER A 112 11.95 -0.72 9.80
N LEU A 113 10.79 -0.04 9.80
CA LEU A 113 10.07 0.33 8.59
C LEU A 113 9.55 1.75 8.74
N GLN A 114 10.13 2.70 8.01
CA GLN A 114 9.74 4.11 8.07
C GLN A 114 8.81 4.48 6.91
N LEU A 115 7.61 4.93 7.25
CA LEU A 115 6.49 5.19 6.33
C LEU A 115 5.84 6.58 6.51
N HIS A 116 6.27 7.35 7.51
CA HIS A 116 5.73 8.68 7.81
C HIS A 116 5.91 9.64 6.63
N GLY A 117 5.13 10.74 6.59
CA GLY A 117 5.22 11.72 5.51
C GLY A 117 4.75 11.22 4.13
N ASN A 118 3.94 10.16 4.09
CA ASN A 118 3.24 9.70 2.88
C ASN A 118 1.77 10.18 2.89
N LEU A 119 1.07 9.98 1.78
CA LEU A 119 -0.30 10.47 1.54
C LEU A 119 -1.37 9.41 1.88
N TRP A 120 -1.28 8.81 3.06
CA TRP A 120 -2.07 7.64 3.43
C TRP A 120 -3.59 7.87 3.35
N VAL A 121 -4.25 7.09 2.49
CA VAL A 121 -5.70 7.02 2.36
C VAL A 121 -6.20 5.87 3.25
N CYS A 122 -6.73 6.21 4.42
CA CYS A 122 -7.23 5.29 5.43
C CYS A 122 -8.63 4.75 5.08
N ASP A 123 -8.71 4.04 3.95
CA ASP A 123 -9.89 3.32 3.49
C ASP A 123 -9.78 1.82 3.77
N CYS A 124 -10.74 1.04 3.27
CA CYS A 124 -10.73 -0.41 3.43
C CYS A 124 -9.57 -1.12 2.74
N LYS A 125 -8.92 -0.50 1.74
CA LYS A 125 -7.80 -1.11 1.01
C LYS A 125 -6.52 -1.06 1.85
N LEU A 126 -6.31 0.04 2.58
CA LEU A 126 -5.17 0.19 3.50
C LEU A 126 -5.35 -0.60 4.80
N LYS A 127 -6.59 -0.97 5.16
CA LYS A 127 -6.93 -1.62 6.43
C LYS A 127 -6.01 -2.80 6.79
N ASN A 128 -5.83 -3.74 5.85
CA ASN A 128 -5.05 -4.96 6.14
C ASN A 128 -3.57 -4.63 6.39
N PHE A 129 -3.01 -3.71 5.63
CA PHE A 129 -1.63 -3.26 5.84
C PHE A 129 -1.46 -2.53 7.17
N ARG A 130 -2.41 -1.66 7.54
CA ARG A 130 -2.44 -1.01 8.87
C ARG A 130 -2.52 -2.05 9.98
N ASP A 131 -3.39 -3.05 9.86
CA ASP A 131 -3.51 -4.11 10.86
C ASP A 131 -2.25 -4.99 10.94
N TRP A 132 -1.58 -5.24 9.80
CA TRP A 132 -0.33 -5.97 9.74
C TRP A 132 0.79 -5.22 10.47
N ILE A 133 1.05 -3.96 10.12
CA ILE A 133 2.20 -3.21 10.67
C ILE A 133 2.11 -3.02 12.19
N LEU A 134 0.91 -2.74 12.70
CA LEU A 134 0.67 -2.55 14.13
C LEU A 134 0.87 -3.84 14.94
N ARG A 135 0.82 -5.02 14.30
CA ARG A 135 1.05 -6.31 14.95
C ARG A 135 2.50 -6.79 14.85
N GLN A 136 3.27 -6.30 13.87
CA GLN A 136 4.64 -6.77 13.66
C GLN A 136 5.62 -6.30 14.74
N GLY A 137 5.30 -5.22 15.48
CA GLY A 137 6.23 -4.64 16.46
C GLY A 137 7.47 -4.02 15.83
N LEU A 138 7.37 -3.57 14.57
CA LEU A 138 8.45 -2.87 13.87
C LEU A 138 8.70 -1.49 14.48
N PHE A 139 9.95 -1.06 14.51
CA PHE A 139 10.28 0.32 14.81
C PHE A 139 9.81 1.22 13.65
N THR A 140 8.83 2.08 13.92
CA THR A 140 8.25 3.01 12.96
C THR A 140 7.88 4.32 13.65
N TYR A 141 8.04 5.45 12.96
CA TYR A 141 7.45 6.71 13.42
C TYR A 141 5.92 6.64 13.34
N PRO A 142 5.19 7.38 14.21
CA PRO A 142 3.73 7.40 14.19
C PRO A 142 3.18 7.72 12.80
N LEU A 143 2.22 6.89 12.35
CA LEU A 143 1.58 7.03 11.05
C LEU A 143 0.22 7.67 11.22
N SER A 144 -0.07 8.69 10.41
CA SER A 144 -1.35 9.38 10.37
C SER A 144 -2.05 9.20 9.02
N CYS A 145 -3.35 9.41 9.02
CA CYS A 145 -4.14 9.47 7.79
C CYS A 145 -4.07 10.88 7.18
N VAL A 146 -4.08 10.96 5.85
CA VAL A 146 -4.29 12.20 5.09
C VAL A 146 -5.72 12.25 4.57
N GLU A 147 -6.20 11.12 4.05
CA GLU A 147 -7.59 10.93 3.64
C GLU A 147 -8.20 9.73 4.38
N PRO A 148 -9.54 9.65 4.49
CA PRO A 148 -10.51 10.70 4.22
C PRO A 148 -10.46 11.84 5.27
N GLU A 149 -11.06 13.00 4.98
CA GLU A 149 -11.08 14.18 5.86
C GLU A 149 -11.47 13.87 7.31
N ARG A 150 -12.50 13.01 7.52
CA ARG A 150 -12.93 12.58 8.87
C ARG A 150 -11.85 11.86 9.70
N LEU A 151 -10.82 11.34 9.04
CA LEU A 151 -9.69 10.64 9.65
C LEU A 151 -8.38 11.44 9.53
N ALA A 152 -8.36 12.58 8.84
CA ALA A 152 -7.16 13.37 8.63
C ALA A 152 -6.45 13.65 9.96
N GLU A 153 -5.12 13.52 9.96
CA GLU A 153 -4.21 13.71 11.08
C GLU A 153 -4.34 12.70 12.24
N LYS A 154 -5.38 11.85 12.25
CA LYS A 154 -5.50 10.80 13.26
C LYS A 154 -4.44 9.74 13.07
N LEU A 155 -3.79 9.38 14.17
CA LEU A 155 -2.82 8.29 14.20
C LEU A 155 -3.51 6.94 13.97
N TRP A 156 -2.86 6.06 13.20
CA TRP A 156 -3.39 4.74 12.84
C TRP A 156 -3.76 3.90 14.06
N GLU A 157 -2.99 4.00 15.14
CA GLU A 157 -3.20 3.33 16.42
C GLU A 157 -4.50 3.77 17.11
N ASN A 158 -4.89 5.03 16.93
CA ASN A 158 -6.05 5.65 17.57
C ASN A 158 -7.33 5.55 16.73
N VAL A 159 -7.26 4.97 15.53
CA VAL A 159 -8.40 4.79 14.63
C VAL A 159 -8.89 3.35 14.69
N SER A 160 -10.20 3.14 14.85
CA SER A 160 -10.78 1.80 14.87
C SER A 160 -10.58 1.09 13.53
N PRO A 161 -10.29 -0.22 13.49
CA PRO A 161 -10.18 -0.97 12.24
C PRO A 161 -11.44 -0.91 11.36
N LYS A 162 -12.63 -0.69 11.97
CA LYS A 162 -13.90 -0.54 11.24
C LYS A 162 -14.02 0.80 10.53
N ASP A 163 -13.28 1.82 10.99
CA ASP A 163 -13.26 3.14 10.39
C ASP A 163 -12.39 3.18 9.13
N PHE A 164 -11.51 2.20 8.91
CA PHE A 164 -10.86 1.98 7.61
C PHE A 164 -11.88 1.34 6.65
N ALA A 165 -12.84 2.15 6.21
CA ALA A 165 -14.02 1.73 5.45
C ALA A 165 -14.01 2.30 4.03
N CYS A 166 -14.64 1.58 3.10
CA CYS A 166 -14.93 2.02 1.74
C CYS A 166 -16.44 2.22 1.57
N LYS A 167 -16.79 3.12 0.66
CA LYS A 167 -18.18 3.27 0.21
C LYS A 167 -18.68 1.94 -0.39
N PRO A 168 -19.89 1.48 -0.04
CA PRO A 168 -20.44 0.28 -0.64
C PRO A 168 -20.78 0.49 -2.12
N GLU A 169 -20.52 -0.53 -2.93
CA GLU A 169 -20.93 -0.65 -4.32
C GLU A 169 -22.27 -1.38 -4.39
N ILE A 170 -23.24 -0.78 -5.09
CA ILE A 170 -24.61 -1.28 -5.20
C ILE A 170 -24.89 -1.66 -6.64
N THR A 171 -25.26 -2.92 -6.87
CA THR A 171 -25.62 -3.47 -8.17
C THR A 171 -27.07 -3.93 -8.16
N VAL A 172 -27.88 -3.32 -9.02
CA VAL A 172 -29.31 -3.66 -9.20
C VAL A 172 -29.49 -4.26 -10.61
N PRO A 173 -29.63 -5.59 -10.75
CA PRO A 173 -29.70 -6.24 -12.06
C PRO A 173 -30.98 -5.89 -12.84
N LYS A 174 -32.10 -5.66 -12.14
CA LYS A 174 -33.37 -5.26 -12.72
C LYS A 174 -34.01 -4.18 -11.86
N SER A 175 -34.09 -2.96 -12.39
CA SER A 175 -34.69 -1.81 -11.70
C SER A 175 -36.22 -1.80 -11.79
N VAL A 176 -36.78 -2.53 -12.75
CA VAL A 176 -38.23 -2.65 -12.98
C VAL A 176 -38.57 -4.12 -13.25
N VAL A 177 -39.63 -4.60 -12.62
CA VAL A 177 -40.16 -5.96 -12.82
C VAL A 177 -41.67 -5.85 -13.09
N PHE A 178 -42.11 -6.44 -14.20
CA PHE A 178 -43.52 -6.55 -14.55
C PHE A 178 -44.02 -7.95 -14.20
N SER A 179 -45.22 -8.04 -13.63
CA SER A 179 -45.84 -9.31 -13.26
C SER A 179 -47.36 -9.19 -13.27
N GLN A 180 -48.04 -10.35 -13.30
CA GLN A 180 -49.49 -10.43 -13.23
C GLN A 180 -49.97 -10.37 -11.77
N PRO A 181 -51.22 -9.93 -11.50
CA PRO A 181 -51.78 -9.96 -10.17
C PRO A 181 -51.73 -11.37 -9.54
N GLY A 182 -51.28 -11.46 -8.29
CA GLY A 182 -51.16 -12.73 -7.56
C GLY A 182 -49.86 -13.50 -7.80
N ALA A 183 -49.02 -13.09 -8.76
CA ALA A 183 -47.71 -13.71 -8.97
C ALA A 183 -46.64 -13.16 -8.02
N ASN A 184 -45.72 -14.03 -7.59
CA ASN A 184 -44.58 -13.65 -6.75
C ASN A 184 -43.56 -12.85 -7.55
N VAL A 185 -43.06 -11.75 -6.98
CA VAL A 185 -42.03 -10.89 -7.57
C VAL A 185 -40.82 -10.83 -6.67
N THR A 186 -39.64 -11.02 -7.24
CA THR A 186 -38.36 -10.88 -6.54
C THR A 186 -37.64 -9.63 -7.03
N LEU A 187 -37.32 -8.73 -6.10
CA LEU A 187 -36.41 -7.62 -6.33
C LEU A 187 -35.04 -7.99 -5.76
N SER A 188 -34.00 -7.88 -6.57
CA SER A 188 -32.63 -8.19 -6.16
C SER A 188 -31.80 -6.91 -6.07
N CYS A 189 -31.04 -6.79 -4.98
CA CYS A 189 -30.07 -5.72 -4.76
C CYS A 189 -28.81 -6.35 -4.16
N PHE A 190 -27.70 -6.28 -4.89
CA PHE A 190 -26.42 -6.79 -4.44
C PHE A 190 -25.59 -5.62 -3.92
N ILE A 191 -25.17 -5.68 -2.66
CA ILE A 191 -24.36 -4.63 -2.04
C ILE A 191 -23.04 -5.24 -1.59
N VAL A 192 -21.94 -4.72 -2.11
CA VAL A 192 -20.58 -5.09 -1.71
C VAL A 192 -19.99 -3.91 -0.95
N GLY A 193 -19.40 -4.13 0.21
CA GLY A 193 -18.81 -3.05 0.99
C GLY A 193 -17.91 -3.56 2.11
N SER A 194 -17.04 -2.68 2.59
CA SER A 194 -16.17 -2.94 3.75
C SER A 194 -16.26 -1.73 4.68
N PRO A 195 -16.78 -1.87 5.92
CA PRO A 195 -17.35 -3.08 6.49
C PRO A 195 -18.60 -3.57 5.74
N LYS A 196 -19.00 -4.82 6.00
CA LYS A 196 -20.19 -5.41 5.36
C LYS A 196 -21.40 -4.48 5.57
N PRO A 197 -22.03 -3.99 4.49
CA PRO A 197 -23.09 -3.00 4.59
C PRO A 197 -24.40 -3.64 5.04
N GLU A 198 -25.24 -2.85 5.71
CA GLU A 198 -26.62 -3.20 6.04
C GLU A 198 -27.57 -2.66 4.95
N ALA A 199 -28.48 -3.52 4.49
CA ALA A 199 -29.47 -3.17 3.48
C ALA A 199 -30.86 -3.13 4.11
N LYS A 200 -31.68 -2.14 3.73
CA LYS A 200 -33.11 -2.07 4.09
C LYS A 200 -33.91 -1.75 2.84
N TRP A 201 -35.05 -2.40 2.65
CA TRP A 201 -35.94 -2.07 1.55
C TRP A 201 -36.86 -0.93 1.97
N VAL A 202 -37.15 -0.02 1.03
CA VAL A 202 -38.09 1.07 1.26
C VAL A 202 -39.16 1.02 0.19
N LEU A 203 -40.39 0.73 0.61
CA LEU A 203 -41.56 0.79 -0.25
C LEU A 203 -42.11 2.21 -0.28
N LYS A 204 -42.12 2.81 -1.47
CA LYS A 204 -42.75 4.12 -1.72
C LYS A 204 -44.07 3.90 -2.46
N VAL A 205 -45.17 4.28 -1.82
CA VAL A 205 -46.52 4.29 -2.41
C VAL A 205 -46.94 5.74 -2.63
N ARG A 206 -47.56 6.06 -3.77
CA ARG A 206 -48.08 7.40 -4.03
C ARG A 206 -48.99 7.86 -2.88
N HIS A 207 -48.78 9.10 -2.42
CA HIS A 207 -49.56 9.75 -1.35
C HIS A 207 -49.54 9.04 0.02
N ARG A 208 -48.53 8.19 0.29
CA ARG A 208 -48.33 7.58 1.61
C ARG A 208 -46.88 7.76 2.08
N PRO A 209 -46.64 7.78 3.40
CA PRO A 209 -45.28 7.79 3.94
C PRO A 209 -44.51 6.52 3.52
N PRO A 210 -43.17 6.59 3.42
CA PRO A 210 -42.33 5.44 3.10
C PRO A 210 -42.45 4.35 4.17
N ILE A 211 -42.48 3.08 3.73
CA ILE A 211 -42.51 1.91 4.62
C ILE A 211 -41.17 1.20 4.52
N PHE A 212 -40.51 0.98 5.66
CA PHE A 212 -39.28 0.18 5.73
C PHE A 212 -39.64 -1.30 5.87
N ILE A 213 -39.05 -2.14 5.02
CA ILE A 213 -39.23 -3.59 4.96
C ILE A 213 -37.89 -4.27 5.22
#